data_AF-A0A933PAX3-F1
#
_entry.id   AF-A0A933PAX3-F1
#
_cell.length_a   1.000
_cell.length_b   1.000
_cell.length_c   1.000
_cell.angle_alpha   90.00
_cell.angle_beta   90.00
_cell.angle_gamma   90.00
#
_symmetry.space_group_name_H-M   'P 1'
#
loop_
_entity.id
_entity.type
_entity.pdbx_description
1 polymer ?
#
loop_
_entity_poly.entity_id
_entity_poly.type
_entity_poly.pdbx_seq_one_letter_code
_entity_poly.pdbx_strand_id
1 'polypeptide(L)' 'MPVTTATTITEVFEGLQRQLAGNNLSLGPICTRVMLRTGVNLKDPRYDQNTDAALVAKVLAALADMGHAL' A
#
# COMPACT_ATOMS: atom_id res chain seq x y z
N MET A 1 9.91 13.62 -7.28
CA MET A 1 9.32 12.27 -7.18
C MET A 1 7.82 12.45 -7.29
N PRO A 2 7.14 11.87 -8.30
CA PRO A 2 5.70 12.04 -8.44
C PRO A 2 5.03 11.36 -7.25
N VAL A 3 4.32 12.14 -6.45
CA VAL A 3 3.46 11.64 -5.37
C VAL A 3 2.22 11.12 -6.08
N THR A 4 2.08 9.80 -6.22
CA THR A 4 0.89 9.22 -6.83
C THR A 4 -0.26 9.50 -5.87
N THR A 5 -1.24 10.28 -6.33
CA THR A 5 -2.45 10.64 -5.57
C THR A 5 -3.37 9.40 -5.45
N ALA A 6 -2.92 8.36 -4.77
CA ALA A 6 -3.72 7.16 -4.57
C ALA A 6 -4.89 7.49 -3.65
N THR A 7 -6.10 7.24 -4.15
CA THR A 7 -7.37 7.45 -3.46
C THR A 7 -7.96 6.17 -2.89
N THR A 8 -7.44 5.00 -3.29
CA THR A 8 -7.88 3.70 -2.79
C THR A 8 -6.71 2.78 -2.40
N ILE A 9 -6.98 1.79 -1.54
CA ILE A 9 -5.97 0.79 -1.15
C ILE A 9 -5.52 -0.04 -2.36
N THR A 10 -6.44 -0.35 -3.27
CA THR A 10 -6.11 -1.06 -4.52
C THR A 10 -5.11 -0.27 -5.36
N GLU A 11 -5.30 1.05 -5.52
CA GLU A 11 -4.35 1.91 -6.24
C GLU A 11 -2.98 1.95 -5.58
N VAL A 12 -2.93 1.96 -4.24
CA VAL A 12 -1.67 1.86 -3.49
C VAL A 12 -0.97 0.53 -3.78
N PHE A 13 -1.71 -0.58 -3.79
CA PHE A 13 -1.17 -1.90 -4.08
C PHE A 13 -0.63 -2.01 -5.52
N GLU A 14 -1.36 -1.47 -6.50
CA GLU A 14 -0.90 -1.38 -7.89
C GLU A 14 0.34 -0.50 -8.04
N GLY A 15 0.38 0.66 -7.37
CA GLY A 15 1.54 1.54 -7.35
C GLY A 15 2.78 0.82 -6.80
N LEU A 16 2.61 0.09 -5.70
CA LEU A 16 3.67 -0.74 -5.11
C LEU A 16 4.16 -1.82 -6.08
N GLN A 17 3.26 -2.51 -6.79
CA GLN A 17 3.63 -3.49 -7.81
C GLN A 17 4.47 -2.87 -8.93
N ARG A 18 4.06 -1.70 -9.42
CA ARG A 18 4.79 -0.96 -10.48
C ARG A 18 6.18 -0.54 -9.98
N GLN A 19 6.27 0.00 -8.76
CA GLN A 19 7.55 0.42 -8.17
C GLN A 19 8.53 -0.74 -8.03
N LEU A 20 8.04 -1.93 -7.67
CA LEU A 20 8.86 -3.12 -7.53
C LEU A 20 9.18 -3.80 -8.87
N ALA A 21 8.76 -3.23 -10.00
CA ALA A 21 9.00 -3.74 -11.36
C ALA A 21 8.66 -5.23 -11.52
N GLY A 22 7.63 -5.71 -10.83
CA GLY A 22 7.23 -7.13 -10.86
C GLY A 22 8.05 -8.07 -9.98
N ASN A 23 8.91 -7.56 -9.08
CA ASN A 23 9.56 -8.39 -8.05
C ASN A 23 8.54 -8.84 -6.98
N ASN A 24 7.74 -9.83 -7.36
CA ASN A 24 6.64 -10.37 -6.57
C ASN A 24 7.10 -11.08 -5.28
N LEU A 25 8.38 -11.47 -5.19
CA LEU A 25 8.94 -12.09 -3.99
C LEU A 25 9.02 -11.11 -2.82
N SER A 26 9.35 -9.84 -3.09
CA SER A 26 9.40 -8.79 -2.07
C SER A 26 8.02 -8.28 -1.66
N LEU A 27 7.02 -8.44 -2.54
CA LEU A 27 5.67 -7.93 -2.34
C LEU A 27 4.96 -8.58 -1.14
N GLY A 28 5.13 -9.90 -0.95
CA GLY A 28 4.56 -10.64 0.17
C GLY A 28 4.99 -10.07 1.54
N PRO A 29 6.30 -10.04 1.84
CA PRO A 29 6.84 -9.47 3.07
C PRO A 29 6.44 -8.01 3.31
N ILE A 30 6.42 -7.17 2.26
CA ILE A 30 5.99 -5.76 2.37
C ILE A 30 4.52 -5.69 2.77
N CYS A 31 3.63 -6.43 2.09
CA CYS A 31 2.21 -6.48 2.43
C CYS A 31 1.98 -6.94 3.88
N THR A 32 2.70 -7.96 4.33
CA THR A 32 2.62 -8.42 5.73
C THR A 32 3.04 -7.33 6.71
N ARG A 33 4.12 -6.59 6.43
CA ARG A 33 4.58 -5.49 7.29
C ARG A 33 3.59 -4.33 7.33
N VAL A 34 2.99 -3.95 6.20
CA VAL A 34 1.92 -2.95 6.16
C VAL A 34 0.73 -3.41 6.98
N MET A 35 0.30 -4.66 6.81
CA MET A 35 -0.82 -5.23 7.56
C MET A 35 -0.57 -5.20 9.07
N LEU A 36 0.63 -5.56 9.53
CA LEU A 36 1.00 -5.51 10.94
C LEU A 36 1.01 -4.09 11.53
N ARG A 37 1.33 -3.06 10.73
CA ARG A 37 1.38 -1.65 11.18
C ARG A 37 0.02 -0.95 11.10
N THR A 38 -0.78 -1.29 10.10
CA THR A 38 -1.99 -0.52 9.75
C THR A 38 -3.28 -1.27 10.06
N GLY A 39 -3.23 -2.60 10.14
CA GLY A 39 -4.39 -3.48 10.24
C GLY A 39 -5.06 -3.79 8.90
N VAL A 40 -4.48 -3.31 7.78
CA VAL A 40 -5.08 -3.38 6.45
C VAL A 40 -4.37 -4.43 5.59
N ASN A 41 -5.15 -5.32 4.98
CA ASN A 41 -4.63 -6.24 3.97
C ASN A 41 -4.63 -5.56 2.58
N LEU A 42 -3.44 -5.28 2.05
CA LEU A 42 -3.30 -4.67 0.72
C LEU A 42 -3.72 -5.58 -0.43
N LYS A 43 -3.59 -6.90 -0.26
CA LYS A 43 -3.88 -7.88 -1.32
C LYS A 43 -5.37 -8.11 -1.51
N ASP A 44 -6.13 -7.93 -0.44
CA ASP A 44 -7.57 -8.16 -0.39
C ASP A 44 -8.18 -7.20 0.64
N PRO A 45 -8.26 -5.89 0.32
CA PRO A 45 -8.85 -4.90 1.20
C PRO A 45 -10.36 -5.10 1.29
N ARG A 46 -10.93 -4.96 2.48
CA ARG A 46 -12.40 -4.95 2.63
C ARG A 46 -12.98 -3.74 1.88
N TYR A 47 -14.19 -3.88 1.35
CA TYR A 47 -14.86 -2.82 0.59
C TYR A 47 -14.88 -1.48 1.35
N ASP A 48 -15.28 -1.50 2.62
CA ASP A 48 -15.35 -0.30 3.46
C ASP A 48 -13.98 0.32 3.77
N GLN A 49 -12.90 -0.46 3.70
CA GLN A 49 -11.54 0.03 3.92
C GLN A 49 -10.94 0.62 2.65
N ASN A 50 -11.31 0.08 1.49
CA ASN A 50 -10.68 0.42 0.21
C ASN A 50 -10.84 1.91 -0.14
N THR A 51 -11.97 2.51 0.23
CA THR A 51 -12.30 3.91 -0.04
C THR A 51 -12.12 4.82 1.18
N ASP A 52 -11.71 4.28 2.32
CA ASP A 52 -11.46 5.07 3.53
C ASP A 52 -10.15 5.86 3.38
N ALA A 53 -10.28 7.16 3.14
CA ALA A 53 -9.16 8.06 2.95
C ALA A 53 -8.19 8.10 4.13
N ALA A 54 -8.66 7.91 5.38
CA ALA A 54 -7.79 7.89 6.55
C ALA A 54 -6.94 6.62 6.58
N LEU A 55 -7.50 5.48 6.19
CA LEU A 55 -6.76 4.22 6.05
C LEU A 55 -5.75 4.29 4.90
N VAL A 56 -6.15 4.84 3.75
CA VAL A 56 -5.25 5.02 2.60
C VAL A 56 -4.04 5.89 2.99
N ALA A 57 -4.27 7.02 3.68
CA ALA A 57 -3.18 7.87 4.17
C ALA A 57 -2.26 7.14 5.16
N LYS A 58 -2.83 6.36 6.08
CA LYS A 58 -2.06 5.55 7.05
C LYS A 58 -1.19 4.49 6.37
N VAL A 59 -1.71 3.86 5.32
CA VAL A 59 -1.00 2.89 4.49
C VAL A 59 0.15 3.55 3.73
N LEU A 60 -0.11 4.69 3.07
CA LEU A 60 0.92 5.45 2.36
C LEU A 60 2.06 5.89 3.29
N ALA A 61 1.73 6.38 4.48
CA ALA A 61 2.73 6.73 5.49
C ALA A 61 3.56 5.51 5.92
N ALA A 62 2.91 4.36 6.17
CA ALA A 62 3.61 3.13 6.53
C ALA A 62 4.53 2.61 5.42
N LEU A 63 4.15 2.78 4.14
CA LEU A 63 4.99 2.45 2.99
C LEU A 63 6.18 3.42 2.86
N ALA A 64 5.95 4.73 3.02
CA ALA A 64 7.00 5.74 3.01
C ALA A 64 8.06 5.49 4.10
N ASP A 65 7.63 5.13 5.32
CA ASP A 65 8.52 4.75 6.43
C ASP A 65 9.39 3.52 6.13
N MET A 66 8.95 2.66 5.22
CA MET A 66 9.70 1.49 4.77
C MET A 66 10.58 1.78 3.54
N GLY A 67 10.61 3.03 3.06
CA GLY A 67 11.36 3.43 1.86
C GLY A 67 10.59 3.25 0.55
N HIS A 68 9.29 2.93 0.60
CA HIS A 68 8.41 2.79 -0.55
C HIS A 68 7.51 4.02 -0.69
N ALA A 69 8.09 5.15 -1.10
CA ALA A 69 7.30 6.35 -1.42
C ALA A 69 6.59 6.14 -2.78
N LEU A 70 5.27 6.22 -2.76
CA LEU A 70 4.37 6.11 -3.91
C LEU A 70 3.81 7.47 -4.30
#